data_AF-A0AAW9BVR5-F1
#
_entry.id   AF-A0AAW9BVR5-F1
#
_cell.length_a   1.000
_cell.length_b   1.000
_cell.length_c   1.000
_cell.angle_alpha   90.00
_cell.angle_beta   90.00
_cell.angle_gamma   90.00
#
_symmetry.space_group_name_H-M   'P 1'
#
loop_
_entity.id
_entity.type
_entity.pdbx_description
1 polymer ?
#
loop_
_entity_poly.entity_id
_entity_poly.type
_entity_poly.pdbx_seq_one_letter_code
_entity_poly.pdbx_strand_id
1 'polypeptide(L)' 'AMEAAVTRDMTIIALTGKDGGEMAGLLGENDVEIRIPSHRTARIHEVHMVTLHCLCDLIDQVLFPAHEE' A
#
# COMPACT_ATOMS: atom_id res chain seq x y z
N ALA A 1 15.08 3.40 -2.84
CA ALA A 1 14.36 2.97 -1.63
C ALA A 1 13.85 1.54 -1.79
N MET A 2 13.02 1.25 -2.79
CA MET A 2 12.55 -0.12 -3.08
C MET A 2 13.70 -1.10 -3.32
N GLU A 3 14.68 -0.76 -4.16
CA GLU A 3 15.86 -1.63 -4.37
C GLU A 3 16.60 -1.99 -3.07
N ALA A 4 16.71 -1.04 -2.15
CA ALA A 4 17.33 -1.27 -0.85
C ALA A 4 16.47 -2.15 0.07
N ALA A 5 15.14 -2.06 -0.04
CA ALA A 5 14.20 -2.94 0.67
C ALA A 5 14.29 -4.37 0.12
N VAL A 6 14.31 -4.53 -1.20
CA VAL A 6 14.53 -5.81 -1.89
C VAL A 6 15.87 -6.43 -1.48
N THR A 7 16.95 -5.65 -1.46
CA THR A 7 18.29 -6.14 -1.06
C THR A 7 18.36 -6.58 0.40
N ARG A 8 17.37 -6.19 1.21
CA ARG A 8 17.26 -6.52 2.63
C ARG A 8 16.14 -7.53 2.93
N ASP A 9 15.60 -8.18 1.89
CA ASP A 9 14.48 -9.13 2.00
C ASP A 9 13.28 -8.54 2.75
N MET A 10 13.02 -7.24 2.59
CA MET A 10 11.86 -6.58 3.19
C MET A 10 10.65 -6.71 2.27
N THR A 11 9.49 -7.05 2.83
CA THR A 11 8.21 -6.98 2.13
C THR A 11 7.83 -5.55 1.81
N ILE A 12 7.34 -5.32 0.59
CA ILE A 12 6.94 -4.00 0.09
C ILE A 12 5.42 -3.95 -0.07
N ILE A 13 4.83 -2.88 0.47
CA ILE A 13 3.45 -2.47 0.14
C ILE A 13 3.55 -1.15 -0.63
N ALA A 14 3.27 -1.18 -1.93
CA ALA A 14 3.37 -0.03 -2.81
C ALA A 14 1.98 0.59 -3.04
N LEU A 15 1.82 1.87 -2.69
CA LEU A 15 0.65 2.66 -3.05
C LEU A 15 0.94 3.42 -4.34
N THR A 16 0.29 3.03 -5.44
CA THR A 16 0.57 3.57 -6.78
C THR A 16 -0.71 4.09 -7.44
N GLY A 17 -0.59 4.64 -8.64
CA GLY A 17 -1.71 4.95 -9.52
C GLY A 17 -1.25 4.89 -10.97
N LYS A 18 -2.09 5.35 -11.91
CA LYS A 18 -1.85 5.17 -13.36
C LYS A 18 -1.64 3.68 -13.69
N ASP A 19 -0.49 3.33 -14.23
CA ASP A 19 -0.03 2.00 -14.61
C ASP A 19 0.96 1.40 -13.60
N GLY A 20 1.19 2.05 -12.45
CA GLY A 20 2.15 1.61 -11.43
C GLY A 20 3.60 2.01 -11.73
N GLY A 21 3.92 2.42 -12.97
CA GLY A 21 5.26 2.82 -13.39
C GLY A 21 6.33 1.76 -13.12
N GLU A 22 7.57 2.22 -12.91
CA GLU A 22 8.71 1.35 -12.61
C GLU A 22 8.54 0.54 -11.31
N MET A 23 7.76 1.07 -10.36
CA MET A 23 7.54 0.41 -9.07
C MET A 23 6.84 -0.94 -9.22
N ALA A 24 5.85 -1.04 -10.11
CA ALA A 24 5.12 -2.28 -10.34
C ALA A 24 6.02 -3.42 -10.87
N GLY A 25 7.06 -3.09 -11.65
CA GLY A 25 8.01 -4.07 -12.18
C GLY A 25 9.02 -4.58 -11.15
N LEU A 26 9.14 -3.92 -10.00
CA LEU A 26 10.10 -4.26 -8.94
C LEU A 26 9.48 -5.10 -7.81
N LEU A 27 8.17 -5.33 -7.84
CA LEU A 27 7.47 -6.10 -6.80
C LEU A 27 7.66 -7.60 -7.02
N GLY A 28 8.07 -8.30 -5.96
CA GLY A 28 8.14 -9.75 -5.92
C GLY A 28 6.80 -10.41 -5.59
N GLU A 29 6.81 -11.74 -5.49
CA GLU A 29 5.61 -12.56 -5.21
C GLU A 29 4.96 -12.25 -3.85
N ASN A 30 5.75 -11.85 -2.86
CA ASN A 30 5.29 -11.55 -1.50
C ASN A 30 4.92 -10.08 -1.30
N ASP A 31 5.11 -9.23 -2.31
CA ASP A 31 4.83 -7.81 -2.23
C ASP A 31 3.39 -7.52 -2.65
N VAL A 32 2.85 -6.39 -2.17
CA VAL A 32 1.48 -5.99 -2.45
C VAL A 32 1.47 -4.63 -3.15
N GLU A 33 0.80 -4.55 -4.29
CA GLU A 33 0.49 -3.28 -4.94
C GLU A 33 -0.96 -2.88 -4.70
N ILE A 34 -1.18 -1.67 -4.18
CA ILE A 34 -2.49 -1.03 -4.17
C ILE A 34 -2.47 0.08 -5.23
N ARG A 35 -2.88 -0.26 -6.44
CA ARG A 35 -2.89 0.65 -7.58
C ARG A 35 -4.24 1.35 -7.71
N ILE A 36 -4.25 2.67 -7.56
CA ILE A 36 -5.46 3.47 -7.72
C ILE A 36 -5.81 3.60 -9.22
N PRO A 37 -7.03 3.24 -9.64
CA PRO A 37 -7.44 3.25 -11.05
C PRO A 37 -7.77 4.68 -11.52
N SER A 38 -6.76 5.54 -11.53
CA SER A 38 -6.85 6.93 -11.94
C SER A 38 -5.53 7.39 -12.54
N HIS A 39 -5.60 8.26 -13.56
CA HIS A 39 -4.43 8.96 -14.09
C HIS A 39 -4.27 10.37 -13.49
N ARG A 40 -5.24 10.84 -12.71
CA ARG A 40 -5.22 12.17 -12.09
C ARG A 40 -4.56 12.10 -10.72
N THR A 41 -3.36 12.69 -10.59
CA THR A 41 -2.57 12.69 -9.35
C THR A 41 -3.36 13.12 -8.12
N ALA A 42 -4.17 14.19 -8.22
CA ALA A 42 -5.00 14.64 -7.10
C ALA A 42 -5.95 13.55 -6.59
N ARG A 43 -6.63 12.84 -7.51
CA ARG A 43 -7.53 11.72 -7.17
C ARG A 43 -6.76 10.52 -6.62
N ILE A 44 -5.56 10.25 -7.15
CA ILE A 44 -4.69 9.18 -6.63
C ILE A 44 -4.35 9.47 -5.15
N HIS A 45 -3.92 10.70 -4.83
CA HIS A 45 -3.57 11.07 -3.45
C HIS A 45 -4.76 11.04 -2.49
N GLU A 46 -5.94 11.48 -2.93
CA GLU A 46 -7.16 11.39 -2.11
C GLU A 46 -7.48 9.94 -1.76
N VAL A 47 -7.39 9.02 -2.72
CA VAL A 47 -7.67 7.61 -2.47
C VAL A 47 -6.54 6.97 -1.66
N HIS A 48 -5.27 7.32 -1.87
CA HIS A 48 -4.17 6.87 -1.01
C HIS A 48 -4.39 7.24 0.45
N MET A 49 -4.90 8.44 0.74
CA MET A 49 -5.22 8.85 2.09
C MET A 49 -6.33 8.00 2.71
N VAL A 50 -7.38 7.68 1.94
CA VAL A 50 -8.43 6.76 2.39
C VAL A 50 -7.87 5.36 2.61
N THR A 51 -7.03 4.84 1.70
CA THR A 51 -6.37 3.54 1.86
C THR A 51 -5.54 3.49 3.14
N LEU A 52 -4.78 4.54 3.46
CA LEU A 52 -4.00 4.62 4.70
C LEU A 52 -4.91 4.57 5.93
N HIS A 53 -6.03 5.29 5.93
CA HIS A 53 -7.00 5.20 7.03
C HIS A 53 -7.61 3.81 7.17
N CYS A 54 -7.95 3.14 6.06
CA CYS A 54 -8.44 1.77 6.09
C CYS A 54 -7.38 0.79 6.62
N LEU A 55 -6.10 0.96 6.25
CA LEU A 55 -5.02 0.13 6.77
C LEU A 55 -4.86 0.33 8.28
N CYS A 56 -4.89 1.56 8.78
CA CYS A 56 -4.85 1.83 10.21
C CYS A 56 -6.03 1.18 10.94
N ASP A 57 -7.26 1.34 10.45
CA ASP A 57 -8.46 0.73 11.02
C ASP A 57 -8.36 -0.81 11.07
N LEU A 58 -7.90 -1.44 9.99
CA LEU A 58 -7.70 -2.89 9.94
C LEU A 58 -6.59 -3.37 10.89
N ILE A 59 -5.47 -2.63 10.97
CA ILE A 59 -4.38 -2.94 11.90
C ILE A 59 -4.91 -2.88 13.34
N ASP A 60 -5.66 -1.84 13.68
CA ASP A 60 -6.23 -1.69 15.02
C ASP A 60 -7.23 -2.79 15.34
N GLN A 61 -8.13 -3.15 14.42
CA GLN A 61 -9.06 -4.26 14.61
C GLN A 61 -8.36 -5.62 14.82
N VAL A 62 -7.26 -5.87 14.11
CA VAL A 62 -6.54 -7.15 14.18
C VAL A 62 -5.66 -7.23 15.43
N LEU A 63 -4.96 -6.15 15.80
CA LEU A 63 -4.01 -6.15 16.91
C LEU A 63 -4.65 -5.77 18.25
N PHE A 64 -5.67 -4.92 18.21
CA PHE A 64 -6.37 -4.39 19.38
C PHE A 64 -7.89 -4.53 19.22
N PRO A 65 -8.40 -5.76 18.99
CA PRO A 65 -9.84 -5.96 18.88
C PRO A 65 -10.51 -5.40 20.12
N ALA A 66 -11.47 -4.50 19.92
CA ALA A 66 -12.31 -4.04 21.02
C ALA A 66 -12.97 -5.30 21.62
N HIS A 67 -12.66 -5.60 22.87
CA HIS A 67 -13.45 -6.55 23.63
C HIS A 67 -14.85 -5.96 23.73
N GLU A 68 -15.75 -6.37 22.82
CA GLU A 68 -17.18 -6.21 23.03
C GLU A 68 -17.52 -7.07 24.25
N GLU A 69 -17.74 -6.43 25.40
CA GLU A 69 -18.54 -7.00 26.48
C GLU A 69 -20.01 -7.11 26.05
#